data_AF-A0A1F5YF96-F1
#
_entry.id   AF-A0A1F5YF96-F1
#
_cell.length_a   1.000
_cell.length_b   1.000
_cell.length_c   1.000
_cell.angle_alpha   90.00
_cell.angle_beta   90.00
_cell.angle_gamma   90.00
#
_symmetry.space_group_name_H-M   'P 1'
#
loop_
_entity.id
_entity.type
_entity.pdbx_description
1 polymer ?
#
loop_
_entity_poly.entity_id
_entity_poly.type
_entity_poly.pdbx_seq_one_letter_code
_entity_poly.pdbx_strand_id
1 'polypeptide(L)'
;MRLKFYTFAVIITLFAYIFLVQSIIVGNFRKIISQTTSLNVKNLTSQRYDLEYIVISETPIPTRTPTPTPTPTITPTPKLIPSQLDSIFEKYAKENSVDKNLLKKIALCESGLNPQARNGPYGGLYQFTTSAWISVRRLMNSDPNPDLRFNIEEAVRTASFKISVGGENIWPNCRN
;
A
#
# COMPACT_ATOMS: atom_id res chain seq x y z
N MET A 1 -1.19 -62.04 6.37
CA MET A 1 0.16 -61.44 6.50
C MET A 1 0.62 -60.67 5.25
N ARG A 2 0.39 -61.15 4.02
CA ARG A 2 0.94 -60.57 2.78
C ARG A 2 0.45 -59.16 2.40
N LEU A 3 -0.77 -58.76 2.77
CA LEU A 3 -1.34 -57.45 2.42
C LEU A 3 -0.66 -56.27 3.15
N LYS A 4 -0.23 -56.48 4.41
CA LYS A 4 0.48 -55.45 5.21
C LYS A 4 1.91 -55.19 4.73
N PHE A 5 2.55 -56.18 4.08
CA PHE A 5 3.87 -56.01 3.48
C PHE A 5 3.81 -55.19 2.19
N TYR A 6 2.76 -55.38 1.39
CA TYR A 6 2.56 -54.64 0.15
C TYR A 6 2.29 -53.15 0.42
N THR A 7 1.46 -52.85 1.41
CA THR A 7 1.20 -51.45 1.81
C THR A 7 2.44 -50.76 2.35
N PHE A 8 3.28 -51.46 3.13
CA PHE A 8 4.54 -50.91 3.64
C PHE A 8 5.54 -50.64 2.51
N ALA A 9 5.63 -51.54 1.53
CA ALA A 9 6.49 -51.36 0.36
C ALA A 9 6.05 -50.17 -0.51
N VAL A 10 4.75 -49.98 -0.73
CA VAL A 10 4.22 -48.84 -1.50
C VAL A 10 4.44 -47.50 -0.79
N ILE A 11 4.34 -47.47 0.55
CA ILE A 11 4.60 -46.27 1.32
C ILE A 11 6.09 -45.89 1.26
N ILE A 12 7.00 -46.86 1.38
CA ILE A 12 8.44 -46.61 1.28
C ILE A 12 8.82 -46.07 -0.10
N THR A 13 8.28 -46.62 -1.18
CA THR A 13 8.58 -46.15 -2.54
C THR A 13 8.02 -44.74 -2.81
N LEU A 14 6.85 -44.42 -2.26
CA LEU A 14 6.29 -43.05 -2.32
C LEU A 14 7.15 -42.04 -1.54
N PHE A 15 7.55 -42.36 -0.31
CA PHE A 15 8.43 -41.48 0.46
C PHE A 15 9.78 -41.27 -0.22
N ALA A 16 10.40 -42.34 -0.75
CA ALA A 16 11.65 -42.24 -1.49
C ALA A 16 11.52 -41.35 -2.74
N TYR A 17 10.43 -41.48 -3.49
CA TYR A 17 10.15 -40.63 -4.65
C TYR A 17 9.97 -39.16 -4.27
N ILE A 18 9.22 -38.86 -3.21
CA ILE A 18 9.03 -37.50 -2.72
C ILE A 18 10.38 -36.88 -2.29
N PHE A 19 11.22 -37.61 -1.56
CA PHE A 19 12.54 -37.14 -1.15
C PHE A 19 13.47 -36.86 -2.33
N LEU A 20 13.44 -37.71 -3.37
CA LEU A 20 14.22 -37.49 -4.60
C LEU A 20 13.77 -36.22 -5.33
N VAL A 21 12.46 -36.02 -5.49
CA VAL A 21 11.92 -34.84 -6.19
C VAL A 21 12.23 -33.54 -5.41
N GLN A 22 12.06 -33.52 -4.09
CA GLN A 22 12.38 -32.35 -3.26
C GLN A 22 13.86 -31.97 -3.35
N SER A 23 14.76 -32.97 -3.37
CA SER A 23 16.21 -32.74 -3.50
C SER A 23 16.59 -32.09 -4.84
N ILE A 24 15.92 -32.49 -5.93
CA ILE A 24 16.13 -31.92 -7.27
C ILE A 24 15.64 -30.46 -7.33
N ILE A 25 14.45 -30.17 -6.77
CA ILE A 25 13.88 -28.81 -6.76
C ILE A 25 14.77 -27.84 -5.95
N VAL A 26 15.22 -28.25 -4.76
CA VAL A 26 16.12 -27.44 -3.92
C VAL A 26 17.48 -27.21 -4.60
N GLY A 27 18.01 -28.21 -5.31
CA GLY A 27 19.25 -28.08 -6.07
C GLY A 27 19.17 -27.04 -7.19
N ASN A 28 18.09 -27.05 -7.97
CA ASN A 28 17.86 -26.07 -9.04
C ASN A 28 17.70 -24.65 -8.49
N PHE A 29 17.00 -24.48 -7.36
CA PHE A 29 16.85 -23.17 -6.71
C PHE A 29 18.18 -22.61 -6.20
N ARG A 30 19.05 -23.45 -5.61
CA ARG A 30 20.39 -23.02 -5.17
C ARG A 30 21.25 -22.52 -6.33
N LYS A 31 21.16 -23.17 -7.50
CA LYS A 31 21.91 -22.76 -8.69
C LYS A 31 21.47 -21.38 -9.20
N ILE A 32 20.17 -21.09 -9.21
CA ILE A 32 19.64 -19.78 -9.62
C ILE A 32 20.09 -18.65 -8.68
N ILE A 33 20.04 -18.87 -7.36
CA ILE A 33 20.46 -17.87 -6.37
C ILE A 33 21.98 -17.61 -6.43
N SER A 34 22.79 -18.62 -6.79
CA SER A 34 24.24 -18.44 -6.98
C SER A 34 24.60 -17.55 -8.18
N GLN A 35 23.72 -17.42 -9.18
CA GLN A 35 23.98 -16.60 -10.37
C GLN A 35 23.62 -15.11 -10.18
N THR A 36 22.68 -14.79 -9.29
CA THR A 36 22.20 -13.40 -9.10
C THR A 36 23.00 -12.58 -8.09
N THR A 37 23.99 -13.16 -7.41
CA THR A 37 24.81 -12.47 -6.39
C THR A 37 26.03 -11.73 -6.95
N SER A 38 26.18 -11.61 -8.27
CA SER A 38 27.35 -10.97 -8.90
C SER A 38 27.09 -9.60 -9.58
N LEU A 39 25.94 -8.96 -9.34
CA LEU A 39 25.75 -7.55 -9.74
C LEU A 39 26.47 -6.62 -8.77
N ASN A 40 27.77 -6.48 -9.00
CA ASN A 40 28.69 -5.57 -8.34
C ASN A 40 28.46 -4.13 -8.84
N VAL A 41 27.71 -3.32 -8.08
CA VAL A 41 27.36 -1.92 -8.40
C VAL A 41 28.56 -0.94 -8.35
N LYS A 42 29.81 -1.43 -8.26
CA LYS A 42 31.00 -0.58 -8.15
C LYS A 42 31.60 -0.09 -9.47
N ASN A 43 31.03 -0.41 -10.63
CA ASN A 43 31.69 -0.15 -11.92
C ASN A 43 30.94 0.80 -12.89
N LEU A 44 30.07 1.66 -12.40
CA LEU A 44 29.44 2.72 -13.22
C LEU A 44 30.04 4.10 -12.94
N THR A 45 31.37 4.16 -12.85
CA THR A 45 32.08 5.44 -12.86
C THR A 45 32.88 5.59 -14.16
N SER A 46 32.63 6.72 -14.81
CA SER A 46 33.51 7.34 -15.81
C SER A 46 33.58 6.67 -17.19
N GLN A 47 32.50 6.76 -17.94
CA GLN A 47 32.63 7.04 -19.38
C GLN A 47 31.95 8.37 -19.68
N ARG A 48 32.79 9.42 -19.76
CA ARG A 48 32.43 10.74 -20.26
C ARG A 48 32.47 10.65 -21.79
N TYR A 49 31.30 10.43 -22.39
CA TYR A 49 31.13 10.58 -23.83
C TYR A 49 30.87 12.06 -24.12
N ASP A 50 31.80 12.73 -24.81
CA ASP A 50 31.56 14.07 -25.36
C ASP A 50 30.58 13.92 -26.54
N LEU A 51 29.29 14.09 -26.25
CA LEU A 51 28.27 14.21 -27.27
C LEU A 51 28.31 15.63 -27.81
N GLU A 52 28.91 15.78 -28.99
CA GLU A 52 28.76 16.98 -29.81
C GLU A 52 27.29 17.04 -30.27
N TYR A 53 26.50 17.87 -29.60
CA TYR A 53 25.08 18.02 -29.89
C TYR A 53 24.87 19.31 -30.69
N ILE A 54 24.18 19.19 -31.82
CA ILE A 54 23.72 20.34 -32.59
C ILE A 54 22.49 20.89 -31.88
N VAL A 55 22.59 22.13 -31.39
CA VAL A 55 21.45 22.86 -30.81
C VAL A 55 20.50 23.24 -31.94
N ILE A 56 19.50 22.39 -32.21
CA ILE A 56 18.36 22.77 -33.03
C ILE A 56 17.40 23.51 -32.08
N SER A 57 17.46 24.85 -32.13
CA SER A 57 16.56 25.72 -31.37
C SER A 57 15.16 25.66 -32.00
N GLU A 58 14.31 24.75 -31.51
CA GLU A 58 12.91 24.74 -31.90
C GLU A 58 12.20 25.99 -31.39
N THR A 59 11.54 26.71 -32.32
CA THR A 59 10.66 27.84 -32.03
C THR A 59 9.61 27.39 -31.00
N PRO A 60 9.41 28.09 -29.87
CA PRO A 60 8.49 27.64 -28.85
C PRO A 60 7.06 27.64 -29.40
N ILE A 61 6.49 26.44 -29.56
CA ILE A 61 5.04 26.25 -29.70
C ILE A 61 4.39 26.80 -28.42
N PRO A 62 3.37 27.67 -28.52
CA PRO A 62 2.66 28.17 -27.34
C PRO A 62 2.09 26.97 -26.59
N THR A 63 2.70 26.69 -25.43
CA THR A 63 2.25 25.65 -24.52
C THR A 63 0.90 26.10 -23.98
N ARG A 64 -0.15 25.31 -24.20
CA ARG A 64 -1.44 25.56 -23.54
C ARG A 64 -1.19 25.49 -22.04
N THR A 65 -1.24 26.63 -21.38
CA THR A 65 -1.12 26.74 -19.93
C THR A 65 -2.15 25.80 -19.30
N PRO A 66 -1.75 24.86 -18.43
CA PRO A 66 -2.72 24.06 -17.70
C PRO A 66 -3.61 25.01 -16.91
N THR A 67 -4.91 24.96 -17.16
CA THR A 67 -5.90 25.65 -16.35
C THR A 67 -5.65 25.28 -14.89
N PRO A 68 -5.49 26.25 -13.96
CA PRO A 68 -5.30 25.93 -12.55
C PRO A 68 -6.49 25.10 -12.09
N THR A 69 -6.23 23.83 -11.77
CA THR A 69 -7.20 23.02 -11.05
C THR A 69 -7.47 23.74 -9.73
N PRO A 70 -8.73 24.05 -9.38
CA PRO A 70 -9.01 24.74 -8.14
C PRO A 70 -8.41 23.94 -6.99
N THR A 71 -7.46 24.55 -6.26
CA THR A 71 -7.00 24.02 -4.98
C THR A 71 -8.25 23.81 -4.13
N PRO A 72 -8.54 22.59 -3.64
CA PRO A 72 -9.70 22.37 -2.80
C PRO A 72 -9.55 23.26 -1.57
N THR A 73 -10.45 24.22 -1.43
CA THR A 73 -10.54 25.06 -0.24
C THR A 73 -10.76 24.12 0.94
N ILE A 74 -9.83 24.14 1.91
CA ILE A 74 -10.04 23.47 3.20
C ILE A 74 -11.16 24.26 3.89
N THR A 75 -12.40 23.86 3.64
CA THR A 75 -13.53 24.36 4.43
C THR A 75 -13.25 23.95 5.88
N PRO A 76 -13.22 24.89 6.85
CA PRO A 76 -13.06 24.54 8.25
C PRO A 76 -14.16 23.53 8.58
N THR A 77 -13.75 22.31 8.92
CA THR A 77 -14.71 21.25 9.25
C THR A 77 -15.47 21.73 10.48
N PRO A 78 -16.80 21.89 10.41
CA PRO A 78 -17.60 22.20 11.60
C PRO A 78 -17.27 21.17 12.67
N LYS A 79 -17.28 21.59 13.95
CA LYS A 79 -17.17 20.65 15.07
C LYS A 79 -18.36 19.68 14.97
N LEU A 80 -18.12 18.52 14.37
CA LEU A 80 -19.15 17.53 14.05
C LEU A 80 -19.76 17.01 15.35
N ILE A 81 -21.09 16.95 15.39
CA ILE A 81 -21.82 16.30 16.47
C ILE A 81 -21.50 14.80 16.38
N PRO A 82 -21.30 14.07 17.50
CA PRO A 82 -20.98 12.64 17.48
C PRO A 82 -21.89 11.77 16.58
N SER A 83 -23.16 12.14 16.43
CA SER A 83 -24.14 11.47 15.55
C SER A 83 -23.76 11.52 14.06
N GLN A 84 -23.22 12.65 13.60
CA GLN A 84 -22.83 12.84 12.21
C GLN A 84 -21.58 12.02 11.88
N LEU A 85 -20.64 11.90 12.83
CA LEU A 85 -19.45 11.07 12.67
C LEU A 85 -19.81 9.58 12.56
N ASP A 86 -20.75 9.09 13.37
CA ASP A 86 -21.20 7.68 13.29
C ASP A 86 -21.85 7.36 11.94
N SER A 87 -22.61 8.29 11.38
CA SER A 87 -23.22 8.15 10.05
C SER A 87 -22.18 8.09 8.92
N ILE A 88 -21.07 8.84 9.04
CA ILE A 88 -19.96 8.77 8.08
C ILE A 88 -19.26 7.41 8.16
N PHE A 89 -19.02 6.89 9.37
CA PHE A 89 -18.47 5.54 9.53
C PHE A 89 -19.40 4.48 8.92
N GLU A 90 -20.71 4.55 9.18
CA GLU A 90 -21.71 3.62 8.61
C GLU A 90 -21.71 3.66 7.08
N LYS A 91 -21.76 4.87 6.48
CA LYS A 91 -21.78 5.07 5.02
C LYS A 91 -20.61 4.35 4.35
N TYR A 92 -19.39 4.62 4.79
CA TYR A 92 -18.20 4.10 4.13
C TYR A 92 -17.81 2.68 4.54
N ALA A 93 -18.22 2.25 5.74
CA ALA A 93 -18.16 0.83 6.12
C ALA A 93 -19.00 -0.01 5.17
N LYS A 94 -20.23 0.43 4.90
CA LYS A 94 -21.13 -0.22 3.95
C LYS A 94 -20.62 -0.15 2.51
N GLU A 95 -20.17 1.03 2.05
CA GLU A 95 -19.65 1.21 0.68
C GLU A 95 -18.49 0.27 0.36
N ASN A 96 -17.58 0.06 1.33
CA ASN A 96 -16.38 -0.74 1.15
C ASN A 96 -16.47 -2.16 1.72
N SER A 97 -17.64 -2.59 2.21
CA SER A 97 -17.85 -3.90 2.87
C SER A 97 -16.86 -4.19 4.01
N VAL A 98 -16.58 -3.19 4.85
CA VAL A 98 -15.68 -3.30 6.00
C VAL A 98 -16.43 -3.15 7.32
N ASP A 99 -15.88 -3.71 8.40
CA ASP A 99 -16.49 -3.59 9.74
C ASP A 99 -16.43 -2.13 10.24
N LYS A 100 -17.60 -1.54 10.51
CA LYS A 100 -17.73 -0.20 11.10
C LYS A 100 -17.00 -0.06 12.43
N ASN A 101 -17.08 -1.07 13.29
CA ASN A 101 -16.43 -1.06 14.60
C ASN A 101 -14.91 -1.09 14.47
N LEU A 102 -14.37 -1.81 13.47
CA LEU A 102 -12.94 -1.79 13.18
C LEU A 102 -12.48 -0.38 12.75
N LEU A 103 -13.20 0.26 11.82
CA LEU A 103 -12.93 1.64 11.40
C LEU A 103 -12.90 2.61 12.58
N LYS A 104 -13.95 2.56 13.42
CA LYS A 104 -14.08 3.42 14.59
C LYS A 104 -12.98 3.15 15.62
N LYS A 105 -12.64 1.87 15.84
CA LYS A 105 -11.58 1.44 16.75
C LYS A 105 -10.21 1.97 16.32
N ILE A 106 -9.88 1.85 15.04
CA ILE A 106 -8.62 2.39 14.49
C ILE A 106 -8.60 3.91 14.67
N ALA A 107 -9.66 4.62 14.27
CA ALA A 107 -9.73 6.08 14.43
C ALA A 107 -9.58 6.55 15.89
N LEU A 108 -10.19 5.82 16.83
CA LEU A 108 -10.05 6.08 18.27
C LEU A 108 -8.62 5.83 18.75
N CYS A 109 -8.00 4.74 18.32
CA CYS A 109 -6.62 4.38 18.69
C CYS A 109 -5.58 5.36 18.13
N GLU A 110 -5.73 5.78 16.87
CA GLU A 110 -4.77 6.63 16.17
C GLU A 110 -4.80 8.09 16.63
N SER A 111 -5.99 8.63 16.93
CA SER A 111 -6.13 10.07 17.19
C SER A 111 -7.05 10.43 18.34
N GLY A 112 -7.69 9.45 18.98
CA GLY A 112 -8.78 9.72 19.93
C GLY A 112 -10.01 10.31 19.24
N LEU A 113 -10.26 9.97 17.97
CA LEU A 113 -11.28 10.57 17.11
C LEU A 113 -11.06 12.06 16.79
N ASN A 114 -9.82 12.54 16.84
CA ASN A 114 -9.48 13.92 16.53
C ASN A 114 -9.04 14.08 15.05
N PRO A 115 -9.86 14.68 14.18
CA PRO A 115 -9.50 14.87 12.77
C PRO A 115 -8.36 15.85 12.54
N GLN A 116 -8.04 16.68 13.52
CA GLN A 116 -6.94 17.65 13.46
C GLN A 116 -5.67 17.15 14.16
N ALA A 117 -5.63 15.88 14.59
CA ALA A 117 -4.47 15.30 15.24
C ALA A 117 -3.24 15.34 14.32
N ARG A 118 -2.11 15.77 14.88
CA ARG A 118 -0.81 15.85 14.19
C ARG A 118 0.25 15.20 15.06
N ASN A 119 1.01 14.28 14.47
CA ASN A 119 2.15 13.66 15.12
C ASN A 119 3.28 13.49 14.09
N GLY A 120 4.17 14.49 14.01
CA GLY A 120 5.23 14.50 13.00
C GLY A 120 4.67 14.39 11.57
N PRO A 121 5.06 13.37 10.77
CA PRO A 121 4.57 13.20 9.39
C PRO A 121 3.14 12.65 9.30
N TYR A 122 2.59 12.18 10.43
CA TYR A 122 1.27 11.59 10.53
C TYR A 122 0.22 12.68 10.81
N GLY A 123 -0.94 12.56 10.16
CA GLY A 123 -2.00 13.55 10.29
C GLY A 123 -3.39 12.97 10.10
N GLY A 124 -4.34 13.61 10.76
CA GLY A 124 -5.76 13.32 10.60
C GLY A 124 -6.29 12.24 11.54
N LEU A 125 -7.55 11.88 11.31
CA LEU A 125 -8.31 10.92 12.11
C LEU A 125 -7.66 9.53 12.20
N TYR A 126 -6.96 9.12 11.14
CA TYR A 126 -6.30 7.81 11.00
C TYR A 126 -4.77 7.92 10.95
N GLN A 127 -4.22 9.09 11.25
CA GLN A 127 -2.77 9.32 11.26
C GLN A 127 -2.08 8.80 9.98
N PHE A 128 -2.57 9.17 8.80
CA PHE A 128 -1.87 8.81 7.55
C PHE A 128 -0.60 9.65 7.39
N THR A 129 0.49 9.06 6.87
CA THR A 129 1.62 9.85 6.33
C THR A 129 1.26 10.46 4.98
N THR A 130 2.03 11.46 4.53
CA THR A 130 1.78 12.15 3.26
C THR A 130 1.88 11.18 2.09
N SER A 131 2.91 10.33 2.11
CA SER A 131 3.16 9.33 1.08
C SER A 131 2.10 8.23 1.06
N ALA A 132 1.70 7.72 2.24
CA ALA A 132 0.65 6.72 2.34
C ALA A 132 -0.69 7.26 1.81
N TRP A 133 -1.05 8.49 2.19
CA TRP A 133 -2.26 9.13 1.69
C TRP A 133 -2.28 9.24 0.17
N ILE A 134 -1.24 9.86 -0.41
CA ILE A 134 -1.12 10.02 -1.87
C ILE A 134 -1.23 8.67 -2.57
N SER A 135 -0.56 7.64 -2.05
CA SER A 135 -0.59 6.30 -2.63
C SER A 135 -2.00 5.71 -2.63
N VAL A 136 -2.73 5.78 -1.51
CA VAL A 136 -4.08 5.21 -1.41
C VAL A 136 -5.07 6.00 -2.25
N ARG A 137 -5.01 7.33 -2.23
CA ARG A 137 -5.90 8.20 -3.01
C ARG A 137 -5.77 7.99 -4.51
N ARG A 138 -4.55 7.75 -4.99
CA ARG A 138 -4.31 7.37 -6.40
C ARG A 138 -4.96 6.03 -6.76
N LEU A 139 -4.91 5.04 -5.86
CA LEU A 139 -5.63 3.76 -6.07
C LEU A 139 -7.15 3.95 -6.12
N MET A 140 -7.69 4.94 -5.41
CA MET A 140 -9.10 5.32 -5.43
C MET A 140 -9.48 6.21 -6.63
N ASN A 141 -8.54 6.54 -7.52
CA ASN A 141 -8.70 7.57 -8.56
C ASN A 141 -9.32 8.88 -8.00
N SER A 142 -8.87 9.29 -6.81
CA SER A 142 -9.40 10.43 -6.05
C SER A 142 -8.31 11.47 -5.80
N ASP A 143 -8.70 12.69 -5.40
CA ASP A 143 -7.76 13.80 -5.15
C ASP A 143 -6.64 13.38 -4.17
N PRO A 144 -5.37 13.37 -4.60
CA PRO A 144 -4.25 12.95 -3.76
C PRO A 144 -3.75 14.02 -2.80
N ASN A 145 -4.37 15.21 -2.73
CA ASN A 145 -3.96 16.29 -1.84
C ASN A 145 -3.84 15.80 -0.39
N PRO A 146 -2.64 15.82 0.22
CA PRO A 146 -2.42 15.29 1.56
C PRO A 146 -3.12 16.06 2.67
N ASP A 147 -3.56 17.29 2.45
CA ASP A 147 -4.29 18.04 3.48
C ASP A 147 -5.72 17.51 3.68
N LEU A 148 -6.25 16.75 2.73
CA LEU A 148 -7.54 16.08 2.88
C LEU A 148 -7.54 15.00 3.96
N ARG A 149 -6.37 14.58 4.48
CA ARG A 149 -6.26 13.73 5.69
C ARG A 149 -6.96 14.32 6.91
N PHE A 150 -7.04 15.65 6.97
CA PHE A 150 -7.65 16.39 8.09
C PHE A 150 -9.14 16.61 7.89
N ASN A 151 -9.69 16.25 6.72
CA ASN A 151 -11.12 16.22 6.48
C ASN A 151 -11.69 14.88 6.96
N ILE A 152 -12.73 14.90 7.79
CA ILE A 152 -13.32 13.69 8.38
C ILE A 152 -13.85 12.74 7.30
N GLU A 153 -14.62 13.26 6.34
CA GLU A 153 -15.26 12.43 5.32
C GLU A 153 -14.21 11.75 4.44
N GLU A 154 -13.23 12.52 3.96
CA GLU A 154 -12.14 11.99 3.14
C GLU A 154 -11.26 11.01 3.92
N ALA A 155 -11.01 11.25 5.21
CA ALA A 155 -10.22 10.36 6.04
C ALA A 155 -10.90 9.01 6.26
N VAL A 156 -12.20 8.99 6.58
CA VAL A 156 -12.98 7.76 6.76
C VAL A 156 -13.15 7.01 5.44
N ARG A 157 -13.43 7.73 4.34
CA ARG A 157 -13.51 7.14 3.00
C ARG A 157 -12.19 6.46 2.60
N THR A 158 -11.07 7.13 2.84
CA THR A 158 -9.74 6.61 2.46
C THR A 158 -9.32 5.44 3.34
N ALA A 159 -9.58 5.50 4.66
CA ALA A 159 -9.28 4.40 5.56
C ALA A 159 -10.13 3.15 5.27
N SER A 160 -11.43 3.31 5.03
CA SER A 160 -12.32 2.19 4.71
C SER A 160 -11.91 1.49 3.41
N PHE A 161 -11.57 2.24 2.36
CA PHE A 161 -11.02 1.67 1.13
C PHE A 161 -9.68 0.96 1.40
N LYS A 162 -8.79 1.55 2.19
CA LYS A 162 -7.50 0.92 2.51
C LYS A 162 -7.67 -0.43 3.21
N ILE A 163 -8.64 -0.54 4.11
CA ILE A 163 -8.98 -1.80 4.79
C ILE A 163 -9.60 -2.80 3.79
N SER A 164 -10.50 -2.37 2.90
CA SER A 164 -11.16 -3.29 1.96
C SER A 164 -10.21 -3.95 0.96
N VAL A 165 -9.09 -3.29 0.65
CA VAL A 165 -8.02 -3.85 -0.19
C VAL A 165 -6.93 -4.59 0.60
N GLY A 166 -7.17 -4.93 1.87
CA GLY A 166 -6.24 -5.70 2.72
C GLY A 166 -5.03 -4.91 3.23
N GLY A 167 -5.18 -3.58 3.32
CA GLY A 167 -4.11 -2.66 3.71
C GLY A 167 -4.14 -2.22 5.17
N GLU A 168 -4.89 -2.89 6.04
CA GLU A 168 -5.04 -2.57 7.46
C GLU A 168 -3.74 -2.76 8.27
N ASN A 169 -2.73 -3.42 7.69
CA ASN A 169 -1.40 -3.61 8.28
C ASN A 169 -0.64 -2.30 8.55
N ILE A 170 -1.09 -1.17 7.99
CA ILE A 170 -0.51 0.15 8.29
C ILE A 170 -0.87 0.65 9.71
N TRP A 171 -1.82 0.00 10.39
CA TRP A 171 -2.19 0.28 11.79
C TRP A 171 -1.93 -0.94 12.68
N PRO A 172 -0.66 -1.38 12.85
CA PRO A 172 -0.35 -2.64 13.51
C PRO A 172 -0.83 -2.70 14.96
N ASN A 173 -0.82 -1.57 15.66
CA ASN A 173 -1.16 -1.48 17.09
C ASN A 173 -2.67 -1.28 17.35
N CYS A 174 -3.47 -1.00 16.34
CA CYS A 174 -4.86 -0.57 16.50
C CYS A 174 -5.91 -1.59 16.03
N ARG A 175 -5.48 -2.80 15.65
CA ARG A 175 -6.37 -3.88 15.18
C ARG A 175 -6.87 -4.79 16.31
N ASN A 176 -6.04 -5.04 17.31
CA ASN A 176 -6.32 -5.99 18.41
C ASN A 176 -7.27 -5.45 19.45
#